data_AF-A0AAD6T7N0-F1
#
_entry.id   AF-A0AAD6T7N0-F1
#
_cell.length_a   1.000
_cell.length_b   1.000
_cell.length_c   1.000
_cell.angle_alpha   90.00
_cell.angle_beta   90.00
_cell.angle_gamma   90.00
#
_symmetry.space_group_name_H-M   'P 1'
#
loop_
_entity.id
_entity.type
_entity.pdbx_description
1 polymer ?
#
loop_
_entity_poly.entity_id
_entity_poly.type
_entity_poly.pdbx_seq_one_letter_code
_entity_poly.pdbx_strand_id
1 'polypeptide(L)'
;MPKEPTKPAKKRTSRGPPAFQVRFANISAEEAAQGLKKTSERQNTTIPARSLASDIQLKELWLTLEQRSAIDTLNAANAGLDTKFYVNGDQEQQSQYEAAALMASHGLDLDSREDNGNRWSVRWSTSKDGGKTKRVLLQCDCGYDHRLAGSKKRCTAVDFTGCLAHAEITFVIETQKILRVTPGANSDSDLIGFKL
;
A
#
# COMPACT_ATOMS: atom_id res chain seq x y z
N MET A 1 3.91 74.66 -7.02
CA MET A 1 3.24 73.52 -6.35
C MET A 1 4.24 72.82 -5.45
N PRO A 2 4.00 72.75 -4.12
CA PRO A 2 4.95 72.16 -3.18
C PRO A 2 4.91 70.62 -3.24
N LYS A 3 6.09 69.99 -3.14
CA LYS A 3 6.27 68.53 -3.15
C LYS A 3 5.99 67.96 -1.75
N GLU A 4 5.14 66.92 -1.68
CA GLU A 4 4.86 66.16 -0.47
C GLU A 4 6.08 65.34 0.00
N PRO A 5 6.33 65.24 1.32
CA PRO A 5 7.39 64.40 1.86
C PRO A 5 6.97 62.93 1.96
N THR A 6 7.84 62.06 1.44
CA THR A 6 7.67 60.59 1.41
C THR A 6 7.97 59.98 2.79
N LYS A 7 7.06 59.15 3.32
CA LYS A 7 7.23 58.43 4.60
C LYS A 7 8.30 57.32 4.51
N PRO A 8 9.08 57.07 5.58
CA PRO A 8 10.07 56.00 5.59
C PRO A 8 9.45 54.61 5.79
N ALA A 9 9.98 53.62 5.06
CA ALA A 9 9.56 52.23 5.11
C ALA A 9 10.00 51.52 6.41
N LYS A 10 9.07 50.79 7.05
CA LYS A 10 9.33 49.96 8.23
C LYS A 10 10.06 48.66 7.83
N LYS A 11 11.26 48.44 8.36
CA LYS A 11 11.98 47.15 8.26
C LYS A 11 11.27 46.07 9.09
N ARG A 12 10.86 44.98 8.44
CA ARG A 12 10.37 43.76 9.10
C ARG A 12 11.57 42.96 9.63
N THR A 13 11.60 42.71 10.94
CA THR A 13 12.54 41.78 11.55
C THR A 13 12.02 40.34 11.36
N SER A 14 12.84 39.49 10.74
CA SER A 14 12.57 38.06 10.59
C SER A 14 12.85 37.34 11.90
N ARG A 15 11.83 36.76 12.54
CA ARG A 15 12.02 35.78 13.62
C ARG A 15 12.43 34.45 12.98
N GLY A 16 13.63 33.98 13.27
CA GLY A 16 14.10 32.65 12.87
C GLY A 16 13.28 31.53 13.55
N PRO A 17 13.29 30.32 12.98
CA PRO A 17 12.57 29.18 13.53
C PRO A 17 13.10 28.81 14.93
N PRO A 18 12.23 28.34 15.84
CA PRO A 18 12.65 27.95 17.19
C PRO A 18 13.61 26.77 17.13
N ALA A 19 14.67 26.84 17.93
CA ALA A 19 15.64 25.76 18.07
C ALA A 19 14.95 24.53 18.69
N PHE A 20 14.95 23.41 17.97
CA PHE A 20 14.48 22.13 18.50
C PHE A 20 15.52 21.60 19.49
N GLN A 21 15.10 21.42 20.74
CA GLN A 21 15.94 20.85 21.80
C GLN A 21 15.58 19.37 21.96
N VAL A 22 16.43 18.48 21.42
CA VAL A 22 16.30 17.03 21.62
C VAL A 22 16.83 16.70 23.01
N ARG A 23 15.99 16.14 23.88
CA ARG A 23 16.40 15.61 25.17
C ARG A 23 16.42 14.09 25.10
N PHE A 24 17.59 13.51 25.33
CA PHE A 24 17.73 12.08 25.58
C PHE A 24 17.47 11.85 27.07
N ALA A 25 16.42 11.11 27.39
CA ALA A 25 16.17 10.64 28.75
C ALA A 25 16.85 9.27 28.91
N ASN A 26 17.65 9.11 29.96
CA ASN A 26 18.19 7.80 30.34
C ASN A 26 17.08 7.01 31.01
N ILE A 27 16.44 6.12 30.24
CA ILE A 27 15.46 5.17 30.74
C ILE A 27 16.22 4.00 31.37
N SER A 28 15.91 3.65 32.61
CA SER A 28 16.52 2.48 33.26
C SER A 28 15.99 1.18 32.65
N ALA A 29 16.75 0.09 32.77
CA ALA A 29 16.31 -1.23 32.29
C ALA A 29 14.99 -1.69 32.94
N GLU A 30 14.73 -1.23 34.16
CA GLU A 30 13.50 -1.52 34.92
C GLU A 30 12.32 -0.67 34.44
N GLU A 31 12.53 0.60 34.11
CA GLU A 31 11.50 1.46 33.49
C GLU A 31 11.15 1.00 32.07
N ALA A 32 12.14 0.52 31.31
CA ALA A 32 11.92 -0.11 30.00
C ALA A 32 11.05 -1.38 30.12
N ALA A 33 11.20 -2.15 31.20
CA ALA A 33 10.41 -3.34 31.46
C ALA A 33 9.00 -3.03 32.00
N GLN A 34 8.82 -1.95 32.76
CA GLN A 34 7.53 -1.55 33.35
C GLN A 34 6.60 -0.78 32.39
N GLY A 35 7.13 -0.26 31.27
CA GLY A 35 6.33 0.36 30.21
C GLY A 35 5.39 -0.60 29.47
N LEU A 36 5.58 -1.91 29.59
CA LEU A 36 4.68 -2.94 29.09
C LEU A 36 3.52 -3.15 30.07
N LYS A 37 2.59 -2.19 30.11
CA LYS A 37 1.28 -2.42 30.71
C LYS A 37 0.66 -3.67 30.05
N LYS A 38 0.46 -4.72 30.85
CA LYS A 38 -0.29 -5.95 30.54
C LYS A 38 -1.78 -5.65 30.31
N THR A 39 -2.10 -4.79 29.35
CA THR A 39 -3.47 -4.46 28.93
C THR A 39 -3.67 -4.57 27.42
N SER A 40 -2.66 -5.00 26.64
CA SER A 40 -2.91 -5.56 25.30
C SER A 40 -3.13 -7.07 25.42
N GLU A 41 -4.21 -7.41 26.12
CA GLU A 41 -4.85 -8.71 26.02
C GLU A 41 -5.02 -9.02 24.54
N ARG A 42 -4.24 -10.00 24.07
CA ARG A 42 -4.22 -10.62 22.73
C ARG A 42 -5.23 -9.97 21.78
N GLN A 43 -4.84 -8.89 21.11
CA GLN A 43 -5.50 -8.54 19.86
C GLN A 43 -5.04 -9.58 18.85
N ASN A 44 -5.67 -10.76 18.97
CA ASN A 44 -5.76 -11.73 17.91
C ASN A 44 -6.46 -10.97 16.79
N THR A 45 -5.68 -10.28 15.95
CA THR A 45 -6.13 -9.42 14.85
C THR A 45 -6.69 -10.31 13.75
N THR A 46 -7.74 -11.03 14.12
CA THR A 46 -8.63 -11.72 13.21
C THR A 46 -9.24 -10.62 12.37
N ILE A 47 -8.92 -10.62 11.07
CA ILE A 47 -9.53 -9.72 10.11
C ILE A 47 -11.05 -9.82 10.32
N PRO A 48 -11.77 -8.73 10.61
CA PRO A 48 -13.19 -8.82 10.86
C PRO A 48 -13.87 -9.45 9.63
N ALA A 49 -14.84 -10.35 9.83
CA ALA A 49 -15.43 -11.14 8.76
C ALA A 49 -15.91 -10.29 7.56
N ARG A 50 -16.39 -9.06 7.82
CA ARG A 50 -16.76 -8.07 6.78
C ARG A 50 -15.60 -7.67 5.85
N SER A 51 -14.37 -7.63 6.35
CA SER A 51 -13.18 -7.30 5.58
C SER A 51 -12.61 -8.53 4.85
N LEU A 52 -13.02 -9.74 5.27
CA LEU A 52 -12.77 -10.97 4.51
C LEU A 52 -13.78 -11.11 3.36
N ALA A 53 -15.05 -10.82 3.63
CA ALA A 53 -16.14 -10.92 2.66
C ALA A 53 -16.24 -9.71 1.71
N SER A 54 -15.34 -8.73 1.80
CA SER A 54 -15.38 -7.59 0.90
C SER A 54 -14.80 -7.94 -0.46
N ASP A 55 -15.58 -7.68 -1.50
CA ASP A 55 -15.14 -7.80 -2.89
C ASP A 55 -13.94 -6.90 -3.21
N ILE A 56 -13.22 -7.28 -4.26
CA ILE A 56 -12.15 -6.47 -4.85
C ILE A 56 -12.77 -5.19 -5.43
N GLN A 57 -12.17 -4.04 -5.15
CA GLN A 57 -12.67 -2.74 -5.61
C GLN A 57 -12.34 -2.49 -7.10
N LEU A 58 -12.85 -3.32 -8.02
CA LEU A 58 -12.55 -3.25 -9.45
C LEU A 58 -12.90 -1.91 -10.10
N LYS A 59 -13.81 -1.14 -9.51
CA LYS A 59 -14.16 0.22 -9.98
C LYS A 59 -13.01 1.22 -9.85
N GLU A 60 -12.06 0.95 -8.96
CA GLU A 60 -10.91 1.82 -8.72
C GLU A 60 -9.76 1.50 -9.70
N LEU A 61 -9.84 0.37 -10.42
CA LEU A 61 -8.89 0.02 -11.47
C LEU A 61 -9.18 0.81 -12.75
N TRP A 62 -8.11 1.20 -13.43
CA TRP A 62 -8.19 1.82 -14.74
C TRP A 62 -8.20 0.73 -15.81
N LEU A 63 -9.39 0.37 -16.26
CA LEU A 63 -9.65 -0.75 -17.16
C LEU A 63 -10.47 -0.29 -18.37
N THR A 64 -10.19 -0.86 -19.53
CA THR A 64 -11.15 -0.86 -20.65
C THR A 64 -12.37 -1.71 -20.32
N LEU A 65 -13.44 -1.59 -21.11
CA LEU A 65 -14.62 -2.45 -20.99
C LEU A 65 -14.26 -3.94 -21.16
N GLU A 66 -13.39 -4.24 -22.11
CA GLU A 66 -12.90 -5.60 -22.38
C GLU A 66 -12.10 -6.16 -21.20
N GLN A 67 -11.14 -5.38 -20.67
CA GLN A 67 -10.35 -5.79 -19.50
C GLN A 67 -11.25 -6.02 -18.28
N ARG A 68 -12.26 -5.18 -18.07
CA ARG A 68 -13.23 -5.36 -16.99
C ARG A 68 -13.99 -6.67 -17.14
N SER A 69 -14.55 -6.94 -18.32
CA SER A 69 -15.26 -8.20 -18.58
C SER A 69 -14.36 -9.43 -18.39
N ALA A 70 -13.09 -9.34 -18.81
CA ALA A 70 -12.12 -10.41 -18.64
C ALA A 70 -11.78 -10.64 -17.15
N ILE A 71 -11.57 -9.58 -16.39
CA ILE A 71 -11.33 -9.66 -14.93
C ILE A 71 -12.56 -10.21 -14.20
N ASP A 72 -13.77 -9.79 -14.56
CA ASP A 72 -14.99 -10.31 -13.94
C ASP A 72 -15.12 -11.82 -14.18
N THR A 73 -14.82 -12.29 -15.40
CA THR A 73 -14.78 -13.72 -15.74
C THR A 73 -13.74 -14.47 -14.92
N LEU A 74 -12.53 -13.91 -14.80
CA LEU A 74 -11.44 -14.51 -14.03
C LEU A 74 -11.73 -14.54 -12.53
N ASN A 75 -12.32 -13.49 -11.97
CA ASN A 75 -12.70 -13.45 -10.56
C ASN A 75 -13.84 -14.41 -10.24
N ALA A 76 -14.78 -14.61 -11.17
CA ALA A 76 -15.81 -15.63 -11.04
C ALA A 76 -15.20 -17.05 -11.05
N ALA A 77 -14.21 -17.30 -11.91
CA ALA A 77 -13.48 -18.57 -11.96
C ALA A 77 -12.59 -18.80 -10.72
N ASN A 78 -11.99 -17.74 -10.20
CA ASN A 78 -11.06 -17.75 -9.07
C ASN A 78 -11.74 -17.44 -7.72
N ALA A 79 -13.07 -17.57 -7.65
CA ALA A 79 -13.81 -17.30 -6.45
C ALA A 79 -13.27 -18.12 -5.26
N GLY A 80 -12.66 -17.44 -4.29
CA GLY A 80 -12.11 -18.07 -3.09
C GLY A 80 -10.58 -18.25 -3.05
N LEU A 81 -9.81 -17.79 -4.05
CA LEU A 81 -8.34 -17.79 -4.02
C LEU A 81 -7.71 -16.74 -3.07
N ASP A 82 -8.38 -16.46 -1.95
CA ASP A 82 -7.85 -15.58 -0.92
C ASP A 82 -6.81 -16.31 -0.07
N THR A 83 -5.56 -15.86 -0.11
CA THR A 83 -4.54 -16.36 0.81
C THR A 83 -4.55 -15.52 2.08
N LYS A 84 -4.71 -16.17 3.23
CA LYS A 84 -4.75 -15.53 4.56
C LYS A 84 -3.54 -15.95 5.37
N PHE A 85 -3.03 -15.04 6.18
CA PHE A 85 -1.81 -15.26 6.94
C PHE A 85 -2.03 -14.97 8.42
N TYR A 86 -1.35 -15.75 9.25
CA TYR A 86 -1.36 -15.60 10.70
C TYR A 86 -0.38 -14.50 11.10
N VAL A 87 -0.86 -13.55 11.90
CA VAL A 87 -0.06 -12.42 12.40
C VAL A 87 0.23 -12.50 13.90
N ASN A 88 -0.32 -13.52 14.57
CA ASN A 88 -0.13 -13.86 15.97
C ASN A 88 -0.17 -15.39 16.16
N GLY A 89 0.47 -15.88 17.22
CA GLY A 89 0.42 -17.29 17.64
C GLY A 89 1.55 -18.15 17.06
N ASP A 90 1.51 -19.45 17.33
CA ASP A 90 2.63 -20.36 17.07
C ASP A 90 2.97 -20.52 15.57
N GLN A 91 2.00 -20.26 14.69
CA GLN A 91 2.17 -20.32 13.23
C GLN A 91 2.56 -18.98 12.60
N GLU A 92 2.66 -17.90 13.38
CA GLU A 92 2.91 -16.56 12.86
C GLU A 92 4.19 -16.50 12.02
N GLN A 93 5.31 -16.99 12.57
CA GLN A 93 6.60 -16.86 11.90
C GLN A 93 6.61 -17.55 10.54
N GLN A 94 6.18 -18.81 10.49
CA GLN A 94 6.10 -19.58 9.25
C GLN A 94 5.13 -18.92 8.25
N SER A 95 3.96 -18.49 8.72
CA SER A 95 2.95 -17.86 7.87
C SER A 95 3.42 -16.52 7.29
N GLN A 96 4.15 -15.71 8.07
CA GLN A 96 4.72 -14.46 7.56
C GLN A 96 5.90 -14.69 6.61
N TYR A 97 6.67 -15.77 6.76
CA TYR A 97 7.67 -16.17 5.76
C TYR A 97 7.01 -16.54 4.43
N GLU A 98 5.92 -17.32 4.46
CA GLU A 98 5.16 -17.65 3.26
C GLU A 98 4.56 -16.41 2.61
N ALA A 99 4.03 -15.48 3.41
CA ALA A 99 3.53 -14.20 2.91
C ALA A 99 4.65 -13.39 2.24
N ALA A 100 5.81 -13.28 2.87
CA ALA A 100 6.95 -12.56 2.31
C ALA A 100 7.44 -13.21 1.01
N ALA A 101 7.53 -14.55 0.96
CA ALA A 101 7.92 -15.28 -0.23
C ALA A 101 6.93 -15.08 -1.39
N LEU A 102 5.62 -15.12 -1.11
CA LEU A 102 4.57 -14.84 -2.09
C LEU A 102 4.65 -13.38 -2.60
N MET A 103 4.85 -12.43 -1.69
CA MET A 103 4.97 -11.03 -2.06
C MET A 103 6.20 -10.80 -2.94
N ALA A 104 7.34 -11.37 -2.58
CA ALA A 104 8.57 -11.29 -3.35
C ALA A 104 8.48 -11.97 -4.72
N SER A 105 7.86 -13.15 -4.81
CA SER A 105 7.71 -13.88 -6.09
C SER A 105 6.87 -13.11 -7.11
N HIS A 106 6.03 -12.18 -6.66
CA HIS A 106 5.21 -11.33 -7.51
C HIS A 106 5.70 -9.87 -7.58
N GLY A 107 6.81 -9.53 -6.93
CA GLY A 107 7.34 -8.15 -6.85
C GLY A 107 6.37 -7.18 -6.14
N LEU A 108 5.58 -7.69 -5.20
CA LEU A 108 4.59 -6.93 -4.42
C LEU A 108 5.12 -6.51 -3.04
N ASP A 109 6.28 -7.02 -2.63
CA ASP A 109 6.93 -6.66 -1.36
C ASP A 109 7.30 -5.17 -1.32
N LEU A 110 7.57 -4.66 -0.12
CA LEU A 110 7.78 -3.23 0.09
C LEU A 110 9.03 -2.71 -0.62
N ASP A 111 10.11 -3.50 -0.64
CA ASP A 111 11.38 -3.10 -1.25
C ASP A 111 11.22 -3.02 -2.77
N SER A 112 10.61 -4.04 -3.37
CA SER A 112 10.24 -4.04 -4.79
C SER A 112 9.30 -2.90 -5.14
N ARG A 113 8.47 -2.43 -4.20
CA ARG A 113 7.50 -1.35 -4.46
C ARG A 113 8.11 0.04 -4.51
N GLU A 114 9.25 0.24 -3.85
CA GLU A 114 9.99 1.50 -3.85
C GLU A 114 11.01 1.58 -4.99
N ASP A 115 11.29 0.46 -5.66
CA ASP A 115 12.15 0.43 -6.85
C ASP A 115 11.52 1.22 -8.01
N ASN A 116 12.36 1.97 -8.74
CA ASN A 116 11.96 2.63 -9.97
C ASN A 116 11.60 1.64 -11.08
N GLY A 117 12.08 0.39 -10.98
CA GLY A 117 11.72 -0.72 -11.87
C GLY A 117 10.37 -1.38 -11.54
N ASN A 118 9.74 -0.99 -10.44
CA ASN A 118 8.48 -1.57 -10.01
C ASN A 118 7.38 -1.36 -11.05
N ARG A 119 6.66 -2.44 -11.37
CA ARG A 119 5.53 -2.42 -12.30
C ARG A 119 4.19 -2.22 -11.60
N TRP A 120 4.15 -2.12 -10.28
CA TRP A 120 2.92 -2.05 -9.52
C TRP A 120 2.61 -0.64 -9.03
N SER A 121 1.48 -0.09 -9.46
CA SER A 121 0.97 1.17 -8.95
C SER A 121 -0.18 0.97 -7.98
N VAL A 122 -0.18 1.76 -6.89
CA VAL A 122 -1.32 1.85 -5.97
C VAL A 122 -2.47 2.59 -6.66
N ARG A 123 -3.59 1.91 -6.86
CA ARG A 123 -4.81 2.51 -7.42
C ARG A 123 -5.77 2.98 -6.34
N TRP A 124 -5.84 2.23 -5.25
CA TRP A 124 -6.70 2.57 -4.13
C TRP A 124 -6.12 2.08 -2.83
N SER A 125 -6.41 2.80 -1.74
CA SER A 125 -6.14 2.30 -0.40
C SER A 125 -7.14 2.84 0.60
N THR A 126 -7.36 2.07 1.66
CA THR A 126 -8.16 2.50 2.81
C THR A 126 -7.57 1.94 4.09
N SER A 127 -7.69 2.71 5.17
CA SER A 127 -7.31 2.26 6.50
C SER A 127 -8.56 1.83 7.26
N LYS A 128 -8.47 0.71 7.99
CA LYS A 128 -9.57 0.17 8.81
C LYS A 128 -9.13 0.04 10.27
N ASP A 129 -10.10 -0.30 11.12
CA ASP A 129 -9.90 -0.61 12.54
C ASP A 129 -9.18 0.50 13.31
N GLY A 130 -9.59 1.75 13.07
CA GLY A 130 -8.97 2.93 13.70
C GLY A 130 -7.57 3.26 13.16
N GLY A 131 -7.23 2.79 11.95
CA GLY A 131 -5.93 3.01 11.34
C GLY A 131 -4.90 1.91 11.67
N LYS A 132 -5.32 0.78 12.22
CA LYS A 132 -4.42 -0.35 12.53
C LYS A 132 -4.11 -1.21 11.31
N THR A 133 -5.07 -1.34 10.40
CA THR A 133 -4.94 -2.16 9.20
C THR A 133 -5.09 -1.29 7.97
N LYS A 134 -4.37 -1.64 6.90
CA LYS A 134 -4.48 -0.98 5.59
C LYS A 134 -4.77 -2.01 4.53
N ARG A 135 -5.74 -1.70 3.67
CA ARG A 135 -6.05 -2.43 2.45
C ARG A 135 -5.57 -1.60 1.28
N VAL A 136 -4.85 -2.22 0.35
CA VAL A 136 -4.26 -1.55 -0.83
C VAL A 136 -4.58 -2.38 -2.05
N LEU A 137 -5.08 -1.73 -3.10
CA LEU A 137 -5.27 -2.30 -4.42
C LEU A 137 -4.14 -1.83 -5.33
N LEU A 138 -3.40 -2.79 -5.87
CA LEU A 138 -2.30 -2.62 -6.80
C LEU A 138 -2.74 -3.07 -8.19
N GLN A 139 -2.23 -2.40 -9.23
CA GLN A 139 -2.42 -2.75 -10.63
C GLN A 139 -1.07 -2.73 -11.36
N CYS A 140 -0.82 -3.69 -12.25
CA CYS A 140 0.34 -3.59 -13.14
C CYS A 140 0.20 -2.34 -14.02
N ASP A 141 1.28 -1.55 -14.11
CA ASP A 141 1.38 -0.40 -15.00
C ASP A 141 1.37 -0.80 -16.47
N CYS A 142 1.80 -2.03 -16.77
CA CYS A 142 1.65 -2.65 -18.09
C CYS A 142 0.19 -2.88 -18.50
N GLY A 143 -0.74 -2.90 -17.53
CA GLY A 143 -2.19 -3.04 -17.74
C GLY A 143 -2.94 -1.71 -17.81
N TYR A 144 -2.24 -0.60 -17.61
CA TYR A 144 -2.82 0.74 -17.60
C TYR A 144 -2.68 1.41 -18.96
N ASP A 145 -3.81 1.65 -19.63
CA ASP A 145 -3.82 2.50 -20.82
C ASP A 145 -3.84 3.98 -20.42
N HIS A 146 -2.65 4.60 -20.44
CA HIS A 146 -2.48 6.02 -20.17
C HIS A 146 -3.29 6.94 -21.10
N ARG A 147 -3.70 6.46 -22.28
CA ARG A 147 -4.52 7.22 -23.23
C ARG A 147 -5.94 7.45 -22.70
N LEU A 148 -6.47 6.51 -21.91
CA LEU A 148 -7.82 6.60 -21.33
C LEU A 148 -7.93 7.70 -20.27
N ALA A 149 -6.84 8.01 -19.57
CA ALA A 149 -6.84 9.01 -18.51
C ALA A 149 -6.78 10.46 -19.03
N GLY A 150 -6.68 10.67 -20.35
CA GLY A 150 -6.59 12.01 -20.96
C GLY A 150 -5.37 12.83 -20.52
N SER A 151 -4.44 12.22 -19.78
CA SER A 151 -3.30 12.87 -19.15
C SER A 151 -2.13 12.90 -20.12
N LYS A 152 -1.82 14.08 -20.66
CA LYS A 152 -0.61 14.32 -21.49
C LYS A 152 0.71 14.31 -20.70
N LYS A 153 0.68 14.09 -19.37
CA LYS A 153 1.78 14.50 -18.48
C LYS A 153 2.51 13.37 -17.75
N ARG A 154 2.03 12.13 -17.82
CA ARG A 154 2.68 10.98 -17.18
C ARG A 154 2.52 9.73 -18.05
N CYS A 155 3.57 9.39 -18.78
CA CYS A 155 3.72 8.07 -19.36
C CYS A 155 4.29 7.14 -18.28
N THR A 156 3.76 5.93 -18.17
CA THR A 156 4.45 4.86 -17.45
C THR A 156 5.74 4.52 -18.18
N ALA A 157 6.77 4.07 -17.45
CA ALA A 157 8.02 3.61 -18.06
C ALA A 157 7.86 2.28 -18.84
N VAL A 158 6.67 1.69 -18.79
CA VAL A 158 6.31 0.41 -19.39
C VAL A 158 5.21 0.63 -20.43
N ASP A 159 5.36 -0.02 -21.58
CA ASP A 159 4.36 -0.01 -22.64
C ASP A 159 3.07 -0.70 -22.19
N PHE A 160 1.94 -0.22 -22.74
CA PHE A 160 0.64 -0.83 -22.51
C PHE A 160 0.55 -2.19 -23.24
N THR A 161 0.26 -3.23 -22.47
CA THR A 161 0.17 -4.64 -22.94
C THR A 161 -1.24 -5.23 -22.77
N GLY A 162 -2.17 -4.49 -22.15
CA GLY A 162 -3.49 -5.01 -21.81
C GLY A 162 -3.50 -5.94 -20.59
N CYS A 163 -2.39 -6.04 -19.84
CA CYS A 163 -2.28 -6.90 -18.66
C CYS A 163 -3.44 -6.72 -17.67
N LEU A 164 -3.93 -7.84 -17.14
CA LEU A 164 -5.05 -7.88 -16.18
C LEU A 164 -4.58 -8.02 -14.73
N ALA A 165 -3.27 -8.10 -14.50
CA ALA A 165 -2.70 -8.33 -13.19
C ALA A 165 -3.03 -7.18 -12.23
N HIS A 166 -3.69 -7.56 -11.14
CA HIS A 166 -3.99 -6.69 -10.01
C HIS A 166 -3.84 -7.52 -8.72
N ALA A 167 -3.61 -6.88 -7.60
CA ALA A 167 -3.53 -7.56 -6.32
C ALA A 167 -4.09 -6.67 -5.23
N GLU A 168 -4.85 -7.26 -4.32
CA GLU A 168 -5.30 -6.55 -3.14
C GLU A 168 -4.66 -7.13 -1.89
N ILE A 169 -4.00 -6.27 -1.12
CA ILE A 169 -3.25 -6.67 0.05
C ILE A 169 -3.83 -5.99 1.27
N THR A 170 -4.06 -6.76 2.33
CA THR A 170 -4.37 -6.24 3.66
C THR A 170 -3.21 -6.54 4.59
N PHE A 171 -2.75 -5.53 5.33
CA PHE A 171 -1.64 -5.67 6.27
C PHE A 171 -1.84 -4.79 7.52
N VAL A 172 -1.12 -5.12 8.59
CA VAL A 172 -1.07 -4.32 9.82
C VAL A 172 -0.09 -3.17 9.63
N ILE A 173 -0.51 -1.93 9.84
CA ILE A 173 0.31 -0.74 9.52
C ILE A 173 1.57 -0.67 10.39
N GLU A 174 1.45 -0.95 11.68
CA GLU A 174 2.57 -0.81 12.62
C GLU A 174 3.68 -1.82 12.36
N THR A 175 3.32 -3.08 12.09
CA THR A 175 4.27 -4.18 11.95
C THR A 175 4.55 -4.57 10.51
N GLN A 176 3.82 -4.00 9.54
CA GLN A 176 3.80 -4.39 8.13
C GLN A 176 3.45 -5.87 7.88
N LYS A 177 2.99 -6.61 8.90
CA LYS A 177 2.61 -8.02 8.78
C LYS A 177 1.43 -8.16 7.82
N ILE A 178 1.54 -9.10 6.90
CA ILE A 178 0.53 -9.37 5.90
C ILE A 178 -0.59 -10.20 6.55
N LEU A 179 -1.83 -9.77 6.31
CA LEU A 179 -3.04 -10.41 6.81
C LEU A 179 -3.73 -11.23 5.71
N ARG A 180 -3.79 -10.66 4.51
CA ARG A 180 -4.47 -11.25 3.35
C ARG A 180 -3.87 -10.74 2.05
N VAL A 181 -3.75 -11.64 1.09
CA VAL A 181 -3.47 -11.32 -0.31
C VAL A 181 -4.59 -11.92 -1.16
N THR A 182 -5.28 -11.07 -1.91
CA THR A 182 -6.24 -11.47 -2.93
C THR A 182 -5.60 -11.21 -4.29
N PRO A 183 -5.13 -12.25 -4.97
CA PRO A 183 -4.65 -12.09 -6.34
C PRO A 183 -5.83 -11.77 -7.24
N GLY A 184 -5.66 -10.77 -8.07
CA GLY A 184 -6.52 -10.54 -9.21
C GLY A 184 -5.94 -11.25 -10.42
N ALA A 185 -6.78 -11.99 -11.15
CA ALA A 185 -6.54 -12.43 -12.53
C ALA A 185 -5.06 -12.55 -12.95
N ASN A 186 -4.34 -13.54 -12.40
CA ASN A 186 -3.12 -14.01 -13.06
C ASN A 186 -3.58 -14.96 -14.16
N SER A 187 -3.45 -14.54 -15.42
CA SER A 187 -3.33 -15.48 -16.52
C SER A 187 -2.17 -16.39 -16.18
N ASP A 188 -2.43 -17.69 -16.06
CA ASP A 188 -1.49 -18.79 -15.93
C ASP A 188 -0.03 -18.41 -15.66
N SER A 189 0.48 -18.92 -14.54
CA SER A 189 1.90 -19.11 -14.24
C SER A 189 2.74 -19.73 -15.38
N ASP A 190 2.12 -20.13 -16.50
CA ASP A 190 2.78 -20.72 -17.67
C ASP A 190 2.78 -19.83 -18.95
N LEU A 191 2.16 -18.65 -18.96
CA LEU A 191 2.09 -17.80 -20.18
C LEU A 191 2.78 -16.44 -20.11
N ILE A 192 3.49 -16.15 -19.03
CA ILE A 192 4.44 -15.04 -19.02
C ILE A 192 5.85 -15.60 -18.90
N GLY A 193 6.37 -16.04 -20.05
CA GLY A 193 7.80 -16.08 -20.29
C GLY A 193 8.39 -14.67 -20.27
N PHE A 194 8.48 -14.05 -19.10
CA PHE A 194 9.53 -13.08 -18.82
C PHE A 194 10.73 -13.89 -18.35
N LYS A 195 11.54 -14.36 -19.32
CA LYS A 195 12.98 -14.41 -19.04
C LYS A 195 13.39 -12.97 -18.73
N LEU A 196 13.96 -12.77 -17.53
CA LEU A 196 14.85 -11.65 -17.27
C LEU A 196 15.95 -11.60 -18.34
#